data_AF-A0AA39L3W3-F1
#
_entry.id   AF-A0AA39L3W3-F1
#
_cell.length_a   1.000
_cell.length_b   1.000
_cell.length_c   1.000
_cell.angle_alpha   90.00
_cell.angle_beta   90.00
_cell.angle_gamma   90.00
#
_symmetry.space_group_name_H-M   'P 1'
#
loop_
_entity.id
_entity.type
_entity.pdbx_description
1 polymer ?
#
loop_
_entity_poly.entity_id
_entity_poly.type
_entity_poly.pdbx_seq_one_letter_code
_entity_poly.pdbx_strand_id
1 'polypeptide(L)'
;MRASSILQSICSTESNNACRVSDRQVLRGLHVATSAACDEEVDAYVRDKSGVRIRQFLADLVALETYWNDTQSLGDKEQRARQRRAQMRKLKQHMRRSGEAGRMSGQSK
;
A
#
# COMPACT_ATOMS: atom_id res chain seq x y z
N MET A 1 -27.86 33.65 25.11
CA MET A 1 -27.51 32.62 24.10
C MET A 1 -26.73 33.30 22.98
N ARG A 2 -25.43 33.01 22.84
CA ARG A 2 -24.62 33.46 21.68
C ARG A 2 -24.15 32.22 20.94
N ALA A 3 -24.79 31.93 19.82
CA ALA A 3 -24.23 31.08 18.79
C ALA A 3 -23.20 31.93 18.03
N SER A 4 -21.94 31.49 17.94
CA SER A 4 -20.97 31.79 16.87
C SER A 4 -19.54 31.53 17.35
N SER A 5 -19.03 30.31 17.20
CA SER A 5 -17.57 30.06 17.30
C SER A 5 -17.04 28.92 16.43
N ILE A 6 -17.86 28.28 15.59
CA ILE A 6 -17.44 27.08 14.84
C ILE A 6 -16.81 27.42 13.47
N LEU A 7 -16.85 28.69 13.02
CA LEU A 7 -16.32 29.11 11.72
C LEU A 7 -14.92 29.70 11.74
N GLN A 8 -14.29 29.87 12.91
CA GLN A 8 -13.00 30.55 13.04
C GLN A 8 -11.79 29.61 12.84
N SER A 9 -11.78 28.81 11.78
CA SER A 9 -10.55 28.18 11.31
C SER A 9 -10.67 27.73 9.86
N ILE A 10 -11.00 28.67 8.98
CA ILE A 10 -10.80 28.48 7.54
C ILE A 10 -9.72 29.46 7.12
N CYS A 11 -8.52 28.91 6.95
CA CYS A 11 -7.43 29.45 6.14
C CYS A 11 -7.08 30.92 6.40
N SER A 12 -6.46 31.21 7.54
CA SER A 12 -5.63 32.41 7.60
C SER A 12 -4.39 32.20 6.74
N THR A 13 -4.07 33.25 5.98
CA THR A 13 -2.77 33.57 5.36
C THR A 13 -2.58 33.08 3.92
N GLU A 14 -2.97 33.98 3.00
CA GLU A 14 -2.24 34.38 1.80
C GLU A 14 -0.75 33.95 1.84
N SER A 15 -0.42 32.84 1.21
CA SER A 15 0.93 32.49 0.81
C SER A 15 0.84 31.39 -0.24
N ASN A 16 1.55 31.59 -1.35
CA ASN A 16 1.64 30.77 -2.55
C ASN A 16 2.23 29.36 -2.30
N ASN A 17 1.67 28.60 -1.38
CA ASN A 17 2.02 27.22 -1.09
C ASN A 17 0.74 26.42 -1.07
N ALA A 18 0.61 25.49 -2.02
CA ALA A 18 -0.47 24.52 -2.11
C ALA A 18 -0.89 24.10 -0.70
N CYS A 19 -2.11 24.47 -0.29
CA CYS A 19 -2.67 24.07 0.99
C CYS A 19 -2.61 22.54 1.03
N ARG A 20 -1.65 22.00 1.78
CA ARG A 20 -1.43 20.55 1.87
C ARG A 20 -2.71 19.97 2.44
N VAL A 21 -3.44 19.24 1.61
CA VAL A 21 -4.66 18.54 2.03
C VAL A 21 -4.26 17.62 3.17
N SER A 22 -4.80 17.87 4.37
CA SER A 22 -4.51 17.04 5.53
C SER A 22 -5.11 15.65 5.36
N ASP A 23 -4.50 14.62 5.97
CA ASP A 23 -5.03 13.25 5.93
C ASP A 23 -6.49 13.19 6.40
N ARG A 24 -6.86 14.02 7.39
CA ARG A 24 -8.25 14.17 7.85
C ARG A 24 -9.18 14.66 6.74
N GLN A 25 -8.73 15.61 5.93
CA GLN A 25 -9.51 16.09 4.77
C GLN A 25 -9.60 15.03 3.68
N VAL A 26 -8.52 14.30 3.41
CA VAL A 26 -8.52 13.18 2.45
C VAL A 26 -9.52 12.10 2.87
N LEU A 27 -9.43 11.62 4.11
CA LEU A 27 -10.31 10.58 4.63
C LEU A 27 -11.77 11.03 4.67
N ARG A 28 -12.03 12.28 5.06
CA ARG A 28 -13.38 12.85 5.04
C ARG A 28 -13.91 12.97 3.61
N GLY A 29 -13.08 13.43 2.68
CA GLY A 29 -13.43 13.54 1.26
C GLY A 29 -13.74 12.18 0.65
N LEU A 30 -12.94 11.16 0.96
CA LEU A 30 -13.17 9.79 0.51
C LEU A 30 -14.52 9.27 0.99
N HIS A 31 -14.85 9.44 2.28
CA HIS A 31 -16.15 9.03 2.81
C HIS A 31 -17.33 9.68 2.07
N VAL A 32 -17.25 11.00 1.85
CA VAL A 32 -18.28 11.74 1.09
C VAL A 32 -18.38 11.23 -0.34
N ALA A 33 -17.24 10.94 -0.98
CA ALA A 33 -17.20 10.37 -2.32
C ALA A 33 -17.86 8.98 -2.36
N THR A 34 -17.57 8.11 -1.38
CA THR A 34 -18.21 6.79 -1.30
C THR A 34 -19.73 6.92 -1.13
N SER A 35 -20.20 7.82 -0.26
CA SER A 35 -21.63 8.08 -0.08
C SER A 35 -22.28 8.64 -1.35
N ALA A 36 -21.63 9.57 -2.03
CA ALA A 36 -22.13 10.16 -3.27
C ALA A 36 -22.17 9.14 -4.42
N ALA A 37 -21.22 8.21 -4.49
CA ALA A 37 -21.21 7.16 -5.51
C ALA A 37 -22.34 6.13 -5.36
N CYS A 38 -22.94 6.01 -4.16
CA CYS A 38 -24.07 5.12 -3.89
C CYS A 38 -25.41 5.68 -4.39
N ASP A 39 -25.48 6.97 -4.70
CA ASP A 39 -26.68 7.65 -5.18
C ASP A 39 -26.42 8.24 -6.58
N GLU A 40 -27.16 7.78 -7.58
CA GLU A 40 -26.92 8.17 -8.97
C GLU A 40 -27.22 9.64 -9.25
N GLU A 41 -28.16 10.26 -8.53
CA GLU A 41 -28.47 11.68 -8.69
C GLU A 41 -27.37 12.55 -8.07
N VAL A 42 -26.83 12.13 -6.92
CA VAL A 42 -25.72 12.82 -6.26
C VAL A 42 -24.42 12.66 -7.05
N ASP A 43 -24.11 11.46 -7.58
CA ASP A 43 -22.97 11.23 -8.47
C ASP A 43 -23.08 12.09 -9.75
N ALA A 44 -24.27 12.18 -10.34
CA ALA A 44 -24.52 13.03 -11.51
C ALA A 44 -24.34 14.53 -11.19
N TYR A 45 -24.80 14.99 -10.03
CA TYR A 45 -24.59 16.37 -9.59
C TYR A 45 -23.11 16.69 -9.39
N VAL A 46 -22.35 15.80 -8.76
CA VAL A 46 -20.91 16.00 -8.57
C VAL A 46 -20.18 15.97 -9.92
N ARG A 47 -20.61 15.10 -10.85
CA ARG A 47 -20.06 15.08 -12.22
C ARG A 47 -20.29 16.41 -12.95
N ASP A 48 -21.48 17.01 -12.84
CA ASP A 48 -21.75 18.31 -13.45
C ASP A 48 -20.82 19.40 -12.91
N LYS A 49 -20.53 19.38 -11.60
CA LYS A 49 -19.67 20.38 -10.95
C LYS A 49 -18.17 20.15 -11.12
N SER A 50 -17.72 18.90 -11.08
CA SER A 50 -16.30 18.54 -11.01
C SER A 50 -15.77 17.88 -12.27
N GLY A 51 -16.65 17.42 -13.16
CA GLY A 51 -16.30 16.62 -14.34
C GLY A 51 -16.00 15.15 -14.04
N VAL A 52 -15.98 14.74 -12.77
CA VAL A 52 -15.60 13.37 -12.37
C VAL A 52 -16.84 12.52 -12.09
N ARG A 53 -16.88 11.30 -12.65
CA ARG A 53 -17.81 10.26 -12.21
C ARG A 53 -17.23 9.57 -11.00
N ILE A 54 -17.74 9.83 -9.80
CA ILE A 54 -17.17 9.31 -8.56
C ILE A 54 -17.22 7.78 -8.58
N ARG A 55 -18.34 7.20 -9.04
CA ARG A 55 -18.47 5.73 -9.13
C ARG A 55 -17.41 5.09 -10.02
N GLN A 56 -17.11 5.69 -11.19
CA GLN A 56 -16.07 5.18 -12.08
C GLN A 56 -14.67 5.42 -11.50
N PHE A 57 -14.43 6.62 -10.96
CA PHE A 57 -13.16 6.98 -10.35
C PHE A 57 -12.79 6.04 -9.20
N LEU A 58 -13.74 5.72 -8.31
CA LEU A 58 -13.51 4.76 -7.23
C LEU A 58 -13.25 3.34 -7.77
N ALA A 59 -13.93 2.92 -8.84
CA ALA A 59 -13.65 1.64 -9.49
C ALA A 59 -12.23 1.59 -10.07
N ASP A 60 -11.76 2.68 -10.67
CA ASP A 60 -10.41 2.81 -11.20
C ASP A 60 -9.36 2.77 -10.07
N LEU A 61 -9.66 3.34 -8.89
CA LEU A 61 -8.79 3.21 -7.70
C LEU A 61 -8.66 1.77 -7.21
N VAL A 62 -9.74 0.98 -7.24
CA VAL A 62 -9.70 -0.45 -6.87
C VAL A 62 -8.85 -1.24 -7.86
N ALA A 63 -8.86 -0.89 -9.15
CA ALA A 63 -7.99 -1.51 -10.14
C ALA A 63 -6.49 -1.23 -9.90
N LEU A 64 -6.14 -0.21 -9.11
CA LEU A 64 -4.76 0.05 -8.70
C LEU A 64 -4.32 -0.82 -7.51
N GLU A 65 -5.25 -1.35 -6.73
CA GLU A 65 -4.94 -2.24 -5.60
C GLU A 65 -4.31 -3.56 -6.10
N THR A 66 -4.80 -4.11 -7.20
CA THR A 66 -4.22 -5.30 -7.84
C THR A 66 -2.80 -5.04 -8.33
N TYR A 67 -2.55 -3.87 -8.92
CA TYR A 67 -1.22 -3.45 -9.35
C TYR A 67 -0.22 -3.34 -8.18
N TRP A 68 -0.65 -2.81 -7.04
CA TRP A 68 0.18 -2.73 -5.83
C TRP A 68 0.49 -4.13 -5.28
N ASN A 69 -0.49 -5.02 -5.24
CA ASN A 69 -0.31 -6.39 -4.74
C ASN A 69 0.62 -7.23 -5.63
N ASP A 70 0.56 -7.05 -6.95
CA ASP A 70 1.43 -7.77 -7.89
C ASP A 70 2.90 -7.33 -7.79
N THR A 71 3.14 -6.03 -7.60
CA THR A 71 4.49 -5.48 -7.40
C THR A 71 5.11 -5.91 -6.07
N GLN A 72 4.31 -5.98 -5.00
CA GLN A 72 4.75 -6.44 -3.69
C GLN A 72 5.00 -7.96 -3.66
N SER A 73 4.18 -8.76 -4.35
CA SER A 73 4.35 -10.20 -4.51
C SER A 73 5.65 -10.60 -5.23
N LEU A 74 6.10 -9.79 -6.20
CA LEU A 74 7.32 -10.04 -6.95
C LEU A 74 8.57 -9.93 -6.06
N GLY A 75 8.62 -8.91 -5.20
CA GLY A 75 9.69 -8.72 -4.22
C GLY A 75 9.76 -9.86 -3.21
N ASP A 76 8.63 -10.33 -2.71
CA ASP A 76 8.55 -11.44 -1.76
C ASP A 76 8.99 -12.78 -2.37
N LYS A 77 8.63 -13.04 -3.63
CA LYS A 77 9.06 -14.25 -4.36
C LYS A 77 10.58 -14.27 -4.54
N GLU A 78 11.17 -13.14 -4.90
CA GLU A 78 12.62 -13.03 -5.09
C GLU A 78 13.39 -13.18 -3.78
N GLN A 79 12.93 -12.51 -2.72
CA GLN A 79 13.47 -12.62 -1.36
C GLN A 79 13.41 -14.08 -0.87
N ARG A 80 12.28 -14.76 -1.08
CA ARG A 80 12.10 -16.17 -0.70
C ARG A 80 13.02 -17.10 -1.49
N ALA A 81 13.24 -16.85 -2.78
CA ALA A 81 14.17 -17.62 -3.60
C ALA A 81 15.62 -17.44 -3.12
N ARG A 82 16.01 -16.22 -2.75
CA ARG A 82 17.34 -15.91 -2.17
C ARG A 82 17.55 -16.64 -0.83
N GLN A 83 16.55 -16.63 0.06
CA GLN A 83 16.60 -17.35 1.34
C GLN A 83 16.75 -18.87 1.15
N ARG A 84 15.98 -19.48 0.23
CA ARG A 84 16.10 -20.92 -0.06
C ARG A 84 17.50 -21.28 -0.57
N ARG A 85 18.07 -20.48 -1.48
CA ARG A 85 19.44 -20.68 -1.97
C ARG A 85 20.47 -20.57 -0.84
N ALA A 86 20.30 -19.61 0.07
CA ALA A 86 21.20 -19.43 1.21
C ALA A 86 21.13 -20.61 2.19
N GLN A 87 19.92 -21.09 2.52
CA GLN A 87 19.73 -22.25 3.39
C GLN A 87 20.33 -23.52 2.78
N MET A 88 20.12 -23.73 1.47
CA MET A 88 20.68 -24.89 0.77
C MET A 88 22.22 -24.87 0.73
N ARG A 89 22.82 -23.68 0.58
CA ARG A 89 24.29 -23.51 0.67
C ARG A 89 24.80 -23.90 2.06
N LYS A 90 24.13 -23.46 3.13
CA LYS A 90 24.49 -23.84 4.51
C LYS A 90 24.38 -25.35 4.70
N LEU A 91 23.27 -25.96 4.30
CA LEU A 91 23.07 -27.41 4.41
C LEU A 91 24.16 -28.20 3.68
N LYS A 92 24.50 -27.81 2.44
CA LYS A 92 25.57 -28.45 1.66
C LYS A 92 26.95 -28.33 2.32
N GLN A 93 27.23 -27.21 2.98
CA GLN A 93 28.46 -27.03 3.75
C GLN A 93 28.51 -27.95 4.97
N HIS A 94 27.40 -28.08 5.71
CA HIS A 94 27.32 -29.03 6.84
C HIS A 94 27.53 -30.48 6.38
N MET A 95 26.92 -30.88 5.26
CA MET A 95 27.08 -32.23 4.69
C MET A 95 28.52 -32.52 4.26
N ARG A 96 29.23 -31.55 3.69
CA ARG A 96 30.67 -31.70 3.34
C ARG A 96 31.55 -31.87 4.57
N ARG A 97 31.36 -31.02 5.58
CA ARG A 97 32.10 -31.10 6.86
C ARG A 97 31.85 -32.42 7.59
N SER A 98 30.61 -32.91 7.57
CA SER A 98 30.26 -34.19 8.18
C SER A 98 30.77 -35.40 7.37
N GLY A 99 30.77 -35.31 6.04
CA GLY A 99 31.32 -36.35 5.15
C GLY A 99 32.85 -36.46 5.22
N GLU A 100 33.56 -35.36 5.49
CA GLU A 100 35.00 -35.37 5.75
C GLU A 100 35.35 -36.07 7.06
N ALA A 101 34.52 -35.92 8.11
CA ALA A 101 34.67 -36.66 9.37
C ALA A 101 34.45 -38.18 9.21
N GLY A 102 33.57 -38.60 8.30
CA GLY A 102 33.34 -40.03 8.00
C GLY A 102 34.42 -40.68 7.13
N ARG A 103 35.23 -39.91 6.39
CA ARG A 103 36.33 -40.44 5.55
C ARG A 103 37.66 -40.59 6.31
N MET A 104 37.83 -39.93 7.46
CA MET A 104 39.06 -39.96 8.26
C MET A 104 39.10 -41.06 9.34
N SER A 105 38.01 -41.83 9.54
CA SER A 105 37.94 -42.92 10.53
C SER A 105 38.14 -44.33 9.92
N GLY A 106 38.38 -44.44 8.61
CA GLY A 106 38.46 -45.72 7.87
C GLY A 106 39.87 -46.24 7.55
N GLN A 107 40.94 -45.59 8.02
CA GLN A 107 42.33 -46.04 7.79
C GLN A 107 43.09 -46.18 9.11
N SER A 108 42.76 -47.21 9.87
CA SER A 108 43.68 -47.81 10.85
C SER A 108 43.50 -49.32 10.77
N LYS A 109 44.37 -49.97 10.00
CA LYS A 109 44.65 -51.40 10.09
C LYS A 109 46.13 -51.61 9.86
#